data_AF-A0A3N5DT88-F1
#
_entry.id   AF-A0A3N5DT88-F1
#
_cell.length_a   1.000
_cell.length_b   1.000
_cell.length_c   1.000
_cell.angle_alpha   90.00
_cell.angle_beta   90.00
_cell.angle_gamma   90.00
#
_symmetry.space_group_name_H-M   'P 1'
#
loop_
_entity.id
_entity.type
_entity.pdbx_description
1 polymer ?
#
loop_
_entity_poly.entity_id
_entity_poly.type
_entity_poly.pdbx_seq_one_letter_code
_entity_poly.pdbx_strand_id
1 'polypeptide(L)'
;RHEVTFFDEYQVLDLLMPDGPGGRVSGVLAIQLATGELTAFLAPAVLFATGGFGMVYKVTSNAHTLTGDGVAIAYRRGIPVEDMEFYQFHPTGMYRLGFLLSEAMRGEGGILLNGEGDRFMERYAPTMKDLASRDVVSRSIYQEVAAGRGVNGQDFVHLDVRHLGREILDRKLPDMAGFIRTYFGLEPLTDLVPIQPTAHYAMGGIPTDVDGRVLADAGGTLVEGFYAAGECACVSVHGANRLGTNSLLDILVFGRRAGMAITDALRDAPPPARDLEAEARATAGLANLLASTRGERPATLRADLRELMFRDCGVYRSAAGLVAARSGVAGLRERARNLRLDDHGSRYNTDLTDALELGFLLDCAEAMVISAEARTESRGAHAREDFPDRDDDGWMRHTMATRQPNGKVALTYKPVTVTEFAPAPRVY
;
A
#
# COMPACT_ATOMS: atom_id res chain seq x y z
N ARG A 1 23.33 23.20 -1.83
CA ARG A 1 24.39 22.32 -1.26
C ARG A 1 24.62 21.04 -2.07
N HIS A 2 23.65 20.56 -2.88
CA HIS A 2 23.83 19.39 -3.76
C HIS A 2 23.32 19.58 -5.21
N GLU A 3 22.91 20.80 -5.61
CA GLU A 3 22.43 21.13 -6.97
C GLU A 3 21.38 20.15 -7.55
N VAL A 4 20.58 19.51 -6.69
CA VAL A 4 19.48 18.64 -7.10
C VAL A 4 18.42 19.50 -7.78
N THR A 5 18.06 19.12 -9.01
CA THR A 5 16.96 19.74 -9.76
C THR A 5 15.66 19.06 -9.36
N PHE A 6 14.69 19.85 -8.90
CA PHE A 6 13.36 19.39 -8.54
C PHE A 6 12.36 19.76 -9.64
N PHE A 7 11.52 18.78 -9.98
CA PHE A 7 10.38 18.96 -10.87
C PHE A 7 9.12 18.66 -10.06
N ASP A 8 8.70 19.64 -9.26
CA ASP A 8 7.51 19.52 -8.43
C ASP A 8 6.25 19.50 -9.31
N GLU A 9 5.22 18.79 -8.86
CA GLU A 9 3.93 18.65 -9.58
C GLU A 9 4.07 18.02 -10.98
N TYR A 10 4.95 17.02 -11.11
CA TYR A 10 5.03 16.10 -12.25
C TYR A 10 4.56 14.71 -11.84
N GLN A 11 3.46 14.25 -12.44
CA GLN A 11 2.97 12.88 -12.22
C GLN A 11 3.60 11.94 -13.24
N VAL A 12 4.35 10.96 -12.77
CA VAL A 12 4.93 9.93 -13.64
C VAL A 12 3.81 9.02 -14.14
N LEU A 13 3.77 8.78 -15.44
CA LEU A 13 2.75 7.97 -16.11
C LEU A 13 3.28 6.61 -16.55
N ASP A 14 4.57 6.53 -16.86
CA ASP A 14 5.18 5.32 -17.41
C ASP A 14 6.71 5.28 -17.25
N LEU A 15 7.28 4.08 -17.33
CA LEU A 15 8.71 3.85 -17.52
C LEU A 15 9.04 3.81 -19.01
N LEU A 16 10.16 4.41 -19.40
CA LEU A 16 10.65 4.35 -20.77
C LEU A 16 11.55 3.11 -20.93
N MET A 17 11.09 2.12 -21.69
CA MET A 17 11.80 0.85 -21.93
C MET A 17 11.85 0.59 -23.43
N PRO A 18 12.83 1.17 -24.16
CA PRO A 18 12.85 1.18 -25.63
C PRO A 18 12.90 -0.22 -26.26
N ASP A 19 13.50 -1.19 -25.56
CA ASP A 19 13.57 -2.59 -26.01
C ASP A 19 12.37 -3.43 -25.52
N GLY A 20 11.37 -2.80 -24.90
CA GLY A 20 10.17 -3.44 -24.37
C GLY A 20 10.34 -4.07 -22.98
N PRO A 21 9.34 -4.84 -22.51
CA PRO A 21 9.38 -5.55 -21.23
C PRO A 21 10.61 -6.44 -21.09
N GLY A 22 11.30 -6.35 -19.95
CA GLY A 22 12.56 -7.06 -19.70
C GLY A 22 13.81 -6.35 -20.26
N GLY A 23 13.63 -5.27 -21.04
CA GLY A 23 14.71 -4.38 -21.46
C GLY A 23 15.17 -3.42 -20.35
N ARG A 24 16.13 -2.56 -20.69
CA ARG A 24 16.65 -1.53 -19.78
C ARG A 24 15.65 -0.39 -19.59
N VAL A 25 15.50 0.10 -18.35
CA VAL A 25 14.83 1.37 -18.08
C VAL A 25 15.74 2.54 -18.46
N SER A 26 15.23 3.42 -19.33
CA SER A 26 15.95 4.58 -19.89
C SER A 26 15.39 5.93 -19.45
N GLY A 27 14.45 5.95 -18.50
CA GLY A 27 13.83 7.17 -18.02
C GLY A 27 12.37 6.98 -17.64
N VAL A 28 11.69 8.10 -17.47
CA VAL A 28 10.26 8.16 -17.15
C VAL A 28 9.53 9.13 -18.08
N LEU A 29 8.28 8.84 -18.34
CA LEU A 29 7.36 9.80 -18.94
C LEU A 29 6.48 10.38 -17.84
N ALA A 30 6.39 11.71 -17.77
CA ALA A 30 5.55 12.38 -16.78
C ALA A 30 4.69 13.48 -17.42
N ILE A 31 3.57 13.78 -16.78
CA ILE A 31 2.73 14.94 -17.10
C ILE A 31 2.96 16.03 -16.06
N GLN A 32 3.20 17.26 -16.52
CA GLN A 32 3.22 18.41 -15.64
C GLN A 32 1.80 18.84 -15.30
N LEU A 33 1.41 18.82 -14.02
CA LEU A 33 0.04 19.13 -13.61
C LEU A 33 -0.37 20.57 -13.99
N ALA A 34 0.55 21.53 -13.90
CA ALA A 34 0.25 22.94 -14.16
C ALA A 34 -0.11 23.25 -15.63
N THR A 35 0.39 22.47 -16.58
CA THR A 35 0.29 22.75 -18.02
C THR A 35 -0.44 21.65 -18.80
N GLY A 36 -0.35 20.41 -18.32
CA GLY A 36 -0.75 19.20 -19.02
C GLY A 36 0.27 18.71 -20.04
N GLU A 37 1.48 19.29 -20.06
CA GLU A 37 2.55 18.90 -20.98
C GLU A 37 3.17 17.57 -20.58
N LEU A 38 3.42 16.71 -21.58
CA LEU A 38 4.17 15.47 -21.41
C LEU A 38 5.67 15.72 -21.57
N THR A 39 6.44 15.25 -20.60
CA THR A 39 7.90 15.36 -20.59
C THR A 39 8.53 13.99 -20.41
N ALA A 40 9.38 13.61 -21.36
CA ALA A 40 10.24 12.43 -21.24
C ALA A 40 11.54 12.82 -20.52
N PHE A 41 11.73 12.33 -19.31
CA PHE A 41 12.96 12.47 -18.54
C PHE A 41 13.86 11.27 -18.81
N LEU A 42 14.84 11.46 -19.69
CA LEU A 42 15.81 10.41 -20.02
C LEU A 42 16.89 10.33 -18.97
N ALA A 43 17.11 9.13 -18.43
CA ALA A 43 18.15 8.89 -17.44
C ALA A 43 18.70 7.46 -17.56
N PRO A 44 20.03 7.27 -17.43
CA PRO A 44 20.64 5.94 -17.44
C PRO A 44 20.25 5.08 -16.22
N ALA A 45 19.69 5.69 -15.17
CA ALA A 45 19.16 5.03 -13.99
C ALA A 45 17.93 5.78 -13.47
N VAL A 46 16.92 5.02 -13.03
CA VAL A 46 15.66 5.52 -12.45
C VAL A 46 15.44 4.86 -11.10
N LEU A 47 15.13 5.66 -10.07
CA LEU A 47 14.74 5.18 -8.75
C LEU A 47 13.30 5.56 -8.46
N PHE A 48 12.45 4.59 -8.14
CA PHE A 48 11.12 4.83 -7.60
C PHE A 48 11.15 4.86 -6.08
N ALA A 49 10.54 5.91 -5.52
CA ALA A 49 10.30 6.09 -4.08
C ALA A 49 8.89 6.66 -3.87
N THR A 50 7.91 6.09 -4.58
CA THR A 50 6.57 6.68 -4.78
C THR A 50 5.57 6.43 -3.64
N GLY A 51 6.01 5.81 -2.54
CA GLY A 51 5.14 5.42 -1.43
C GLY A 51 4.24 4.22 -1.75
N GLY A 52 3.32 3.91 -0.83
CA GLY A 52 2.39 2.79 -0.92
C GLY A 52 1.11 3.09 -1.72
N PHE A 53 0.15 2.16 -1.61
CA PHE A 53 -1.12 2.18 -2.36
C PHE A 53 -2.35 2.12 -1.42
N GLY A 54 -2.26 2.80 -0.27
CA GLY A 54 -3.28 2.70 0.78
C GLY A 54 -4.65 3.28 0.42
N MET A 55 -4.73 4.11 -0.63
CA MET A 55 -6.00 4.61 -1.15
C MET A 55 -6.85 3.55 -1.87
N VAL A 56 -6.35 2.30 -1.96
CA VAL A 56 -7.15 1.15 -2.37
C VAL A 56 -8.23 0.79 -1.34
N TYR A 57 -8.10 1.24 -0.09
CA TYR A 57 -9.06 0.96 0.99
C TYR A 57 -9.93 2.18 1.32
N LYS A 58 -11.16 1.90 1.75
CA LYS A 58 -12.08 2.94 2.26
C LYS A 58 -11.52 3.67 3.47
N VAL A 59 -11.14 2.95 4.51
CA VAL A 59 -10.57 3.53 5.74
C VAL A 59 -9.07 3.28 5.74
N THR A 60 -8.32 4.36 5.59
CA THR A 60 -6.86 4.33 5.49
C THR A 60 -6.27 5.55 6.19
N SER A 61 -5.09 5.40 6.81
CA SER A 61 -4.36 6.52 7.41
C SER A 61 -3.48 7.24 6.38
N ASN A 62 -3.46 6.73 5.15
CA ASN A 62 -2.63 7.20 4.07
C ASN A 62 -3.16 8.54 3.53
N ALA A 63 -2.25 9.37 3.04
CA ALA A 63 -2.64 10.58 2.32
C ALA A 63 -3.42 10.19 1.04
N HIS A 64 -4.25 11.11 0.57
CA HIS A 64 -5.03 10.92 -0.67
C HIS A 64 -4.17 10.63 -1.91
N THR A 65 -2.89 11.01 -1.88
CA THR A 65 -1.91 10.84 -2.96
C THR A 65 -1.22 9.46 -2.98
N LEU A 66 -1.52 8.56 -2.04
CA LEU A 66 -0.89 7.23 -1.98
C LEU A 66 -1.71 6.19 -2.76
N THR A 67 -1.62 6.32 -4.08
CA THR A 67 -2.42 5.60 -5.09
C THR A 67 -1.67 4.47 -5.80
N GLY A 68 -0.40 4.23 -5.44
CA GLY A 68 0.38 3.09 -5.95
C GLY A 68 0.99 3.28 -7.34
N ASP A 69 1.13 4.52 -7.81
CA ASP A 69 1.52 4.85 -9.17
C ASP A 69 2.77 4.10 -9.62
N GLY A 70 3.88 4.20 -8.89
CA GLY A 70 5.13 3.52 -9.24
C GLY A 70 5.02 2.00 -9.28
N VAL A 71 4.28 1.40 -8.34
CA VAL A 71 4.03 -0.04 -8.29
C VAL A 71 3.22 -0.49 -9.51
N ALA A 72 2.15 0.25 -9.84
CA ALA A 72 1.31 -0.02 -10.99
C ALA A 72 2.06 0.18 -12.32
N ILE A 73 2.93 1.19 -12.42
CA ILE A 73 3.75 1.44 -13.61
C ILE A 73 4.73 0.29 -13.86
N ALA A 74 5.45 -0.17 -12.82
CA ALA A 74 6.31 -1.33 -12.94
C ALA A 74 5.51 -2.58 -13.39
N TYR A 75 4.37 -2.80 -12.74
CA TYR A 75 3.48 -3.90 -13.05
C TYR A 75 2.95 -3.88 -14.50
N ARG A 76 2.59 -2.71 -15.04
CA ARG A 76 2.16 -2.52 -16.44
C ARG A 76 3.27 -2.85 -17.44
N ARG A 77 4.53 -2.68 -17.05
CA ARG A 77 5.71 -3.01 -17.86
C ARG A 77 6.17 -4.46 -17.73
N GLY A 78 5.36 -5.31 -17.11
CA GLY A 78 5.65 -6.74 -16.95
C GLY A 78 6.70 -7.01 -15.89
N ILE A 79 7.07 -6.03 -15.08
CA ILE A 79 7.91 -6.23 -13.90
C ILE A 79 6.99 -6.83 -12.80
N PRO A 80 7.41 -7.91 -12.12
CA PRO A 80 6.61 -8.48 -11.04
C PRO A 80 6.43 -7.48 -9.90
N VAL A 81 5.32 -7.60 -9.18
CA VAL A 81 5.14 -7.01 -7.86
C VAL A 81 5.08 -8.12 -6.81
N GLU A 82 5.80 -7.93 -5.71
CA GLU A 82 6.07 -8.93 -4.69
C GLU A 82 5.20 -8.69 -3.44
N ASP A 83 4.64 -9.76 -2.87
CA ASP A 83 4.02 -9.76 -1.53
C ASP A 83 2.83 -8.78 -1.37
N MET A 84 2.14 -8.47 -2.47
CA MET A 84 1.03 -7.50 -2.52
C MET A 84 -0.13 -7.84 -1.58
N GLU A 85 -0.31 -9.11 -1.23
CA GLU A 85 -1.34 -9.58 -0.30
C GLU A 85 -1.08 -9.15 1.15
N PHE A 86 0.16 -8.80 1.51
CA PHE A 86 0.52 -8.37 2.85
C PHE A 86 0.32 -6.85 2.98
N TYR A 87 -0.84 -6.48 3.51
CA TYR A 87 -1.18 -5.09 3.80
C TYR A 87 -1.46 -4.91 5.30
N GLN A 88 -0.74 -4.02 5.97
CA GLN A 88 -0.86 -3.83 7.41
C GLN A 88 -2.04 -2.91 7.75
N PHE A 89 -2.85 -3.35 8.71
CA PHE A 89 -3.87 -2.54 9.35
C PHE A 89 -3.40 -2.12 10.74
N HIS A 90 -3.39 -0.81 11.00
CA HIS A 90 -3.11 -0.28 12.32
C HIS A 90 -4.37 -0.37 13.19
N PRO A 91 -4.27 -0.82 14.45
CA PRO A 91 -5.45 -1.08 15.29
C PRO A 91 -6.21 0.18 15.71
N THR A 92 -5.52 1.30 15.85
CA THR A 92 -6.06 2.53 16.47
C THR A 92 -6.17 3.68 15.46
N GLY A 93 -6.84 3.46 14.32
CA GLY A 93 -7.24 4.58 13.45
C GLY A 93 -8.51 5.24 13.99
N MET A 94 -8.60 6.56 13.93
CA MET A 94 -9.81 7.31 14.30
C MET A 94 -10.99 6.81 13.47
N TYR A 95 -12.07 6.40 14.14
CA TYR A 95 -13.29 5.87 13.50
C TYR A 95 -13.74 6.70 12.29
N ARG A 96 -13.96 6.02 11.15
CA ARG A 96 -14.27 6.55 9.80
C ARG A 96 -13.21 7.42 9.13
N LEU A 97 -12.56 8.31 9.89
CA LEU A 97 -11.57 9.26 9.37
C LEU A 97 -10.25 8.59 8.99
N GLY A 98 -9.86 7.54 9.70
CA GLY A 98 -8.63 6.81 9.46
C GLY A 98 -7.35 7.48 9.98
N PHE A 99 -7.42 8.70 10.52
CA PHE A 99 -6.25 9.35 11.12
C PHE A 99 -5.61 8.46 12.19
N LEU A 100 -4.30 8.33 12.13
CA LEU A 100 -3.56 7.42 12.97
C LEU A 100 -3.47 7.97 14.39
N LEU A 101 -3.99 7.25 15.38
CA LEU A 101 -3.58 7.42 16.77
C LEU A 101 -2.39 6.51 17.04
N SER A 102 -1.28 7.12 17.44
CA SER A 102 0.01 6.45 17.60
C SER A 102 -0.08 5.26 18.55
N GLU A 103 0.60 4.19 18.20
CA GLU A 103 0.85 3.03 19.07
C GLU A 103 1.48 3.42 20.41
N ALA A 104 2.16 4.57 20.47
CA ALA A 104 2.65 5.14 21.72
C ALA A 104 1.53 5.37 22.76
N MET A 105 0.28 5.61 22.35
CA MET A 105 -0.84 5.73 23.30
C MET A 105 -1.07 4.43 24.07
N ARG A 106 -0.97 3.27 23.40
CA ARG A 106 -1.02 1.95 24.05
C ARG A 106 0.26 1.70 24.85
N GLY A 107 1.42 2.08 24.29
CA GLY A 107 2.74 2.01 24.95
C GLY A 107 2.80 2.73 26.30
N GLU A 108 2.14 3.88 26.41
CA GLU A 108 2.02 4.65 27.65
C GLU A 108 0.94 4.11 28.60
N GLY A 109 0.22 3.05 28.21
CA GLY A 109 -0.75 2.34 29.05
C GLY A 109 -2.20 2.46 28.61
N GLY A 110 -2.49 3.02 27.43
CA GLY A 110 -3.83 3.07 26.86
C GLY A 110 -4.44 1.67 26.64
N ILE A 111 -5.74 1.56 26.86
CA ILE A 111 -6.47 0.29 26.94
C ILE A 111 -7.55 0.23 25.86
N LEU A 112 -7.76 -0.93 25.24
CA LEU A 112 -8.86 -1.14 24.31
C LEU A 112 -10.09 -1.72 25.00
N LEU A 113 -11.25 -1.07 24.81
CA LEU A 113 -12.54 -1.46 25.39
C LEU A 113 -13.56 -1.73 24.29
N ASN A 114 -14.29 -2.83 24.38
CA ASN A 114 -15.39 -3.12 23.45
C ASN A 114 -16.66 -2.30 23.82
N GLY A 115 -17.77 -2.55 23.12
CA GLY A 115 -19.06 -1.89 23.38
C GLY A 115 -19.69 -2.19 24.74
N GLU A 116 -19.25 -3.26 25.40
CA GLU A 116 -19.69 -3.68 26.74
C GLU A 116 -18.82 -3.08 27.86
N GLY A 117 -17.71 -2.41 27.50
CA GLY A 117 -16.74 -1.88 28.44
C GLY A 117 -15.64 -2.86 28.85
N ASP A 118 -15.57 -4.03 28.21
CA ASP A 118 -14.57 -5.06 28.53
C ASP A 118 -13.21 -4.74 27.92
N ARG A 119 -12.15 -4.93 28.71
CA ARG A 119 -10.76 -4.96 28.23
C ARG A 119 -10.46 -6.27 27.49
N PHE A 120 -11.01 -6.41 26.29
CA PHE A 120 -11.03 -7.67 25.55
C PHE A 120 -9.64 -8.22 25.21
N MET A 121 -8.59 -7.38 25.10
CA MET A 121 -7.24 -7.85 24.76
C MET A 121 -6.64 -8.80 25.81
N GLU A 122 -7.12 -8.78 27.06
CA GLU A 122 -6.69 -9.76 28.09
C GLU A 122 -7.11 -11.19 27.75
N ARG A 123 -8.17 -11.35 26.93
CA ARG A 123 -8.61 -12.66 26.43
C ARG A 123 -7.79 -13.13 25.21
N TYR A 124 -7.45 -12.21 24.31
CA TYR A 124 -6.79 -12.55 23.04
C TYR A 124 -5.26 -12.64 23.13
N ALA A 125 -4.64 -11.84 24.00
CA ALA A 125 -3.19 -11.85 24.23
C ALA A 125 -2.90 -11.68 25.73
N PRO A 126 -3.02 -12.72 26.56
CA PRO A 126 -2.96 -12.59 28.02
C PRO A 126 -1.67 -11.96 28.55
N THR A 127 -0.54 -12.21 27.88
CA THR A 127 0.78 -11.70 28.26
C THR A 127 0.96 -10.23 27.85
N MET A 128 0.82 -9.93 26.56
CA MET A 128 1.11 -8.60 25.99
C MET A 128 -0.07 -7.63 26.00
N LYS A 129 -1.30 -8.15 26.09
CA LYS A 129 -2.56 -7.39 26.10
C LYS A 129 -2.61 -6.42 24.92
N ASP A 130 -2.87 -5.14 25.19
CA ASP A 130 -2.94 -4.06 24.20
C ASP A 130 -1.60 -3.79 23.48
N LEU A 131 -0.48 -4.34 23.96
CA LEU A 131 0.85 -4.23 23.33
C LEU A 131 1.20 -5.42 22.43
N ALA A 132 0.26 -6.35 22.19
CA ALA A 132 0.45 -7.38 21.18
C ALA A 132 0.71 -6.78 19.79
N SER A 133 1.21 -7.59 18.85
CA SER A 133 1.52 -7.09 17.51
C SER A 133 0.28 -6.52 16.80
N ARG A 134 0.49 -5.55 15.90
CA ARG A 134 -0.59 -4.85 15.19
C ARG A 134 -1.59 -5.78 14.53
N ASP A 135 -1.12 -6.86 13.92
CA ASP A 135 -1.98 -7.86 13.28
C ASP A 135 -2.88 -8.57 14.29
N VAL A 136 -2.37 -8.93 15.47
CA VAL A 136 -3.14 -9.57 16.54
C VAL A 136 -4.20 -8.62 17.09
N VAL A 137 -3.83 -7.37 17.40
CA VAL A 137 -4.77 -6.37 17.94
C VAL A 137 -5.86 -6.03 16.92
N SER A 138 -5.50 -5.76 15.66
CA SER A 138 -6.46 -5.47 14.59
C SER A 138 -7.43 -6.63 14.35
N ARG A 139 -6.93 -7.87 14.37
CA ARG A 139 -7.77 -9.08 14.29
C ARG A 139 -8.72 -9.22 15.48
N SER A 140 -8.26 -8.92 16.69
CA SER A 140 -9.06 -9.00 17.91
C SER A 140 -10.20 -7.98 17.89
N ILE A 141 -9.95 -6.75 17.44
CA ILE A 141 -10.99 -5.72 17.28
C ILE A 141 -12.07 -6.19 16.30
N TYR A 142 -11.66 -6.74 15.15
CA TYR A 142 -12.62 -7.25 14.17
C TYR A 142 -13.46 -8.40 14.75
N GLN A 143 -12.86 -9.32 15.52
CA GLN A 143 -13.60 -10.42 16.17
C GLN A 143 -14.62 -9.90 17.19
N GLU A 144 -14.30 -8.84 17.95
CA GLU A 144 -15.27 -8.19 18.84
C GLU A 144 -16.45 -7.60 18.05
N VAL A 145 -16.16 -6.85 16.99
CA VAL A 145 -17.17 -6.23 16.13
C VAL A 145 -18.06 -7.30 15.46
N ALA A 146 -17.46 -8.33 14.86
CA ALA A 146 -18.17 -9.41 14.19
C ALA A 146 -19.05 -10.22 15.15
N ALA A 147 -18.64 -10.32 16.42
CA ALA A 147 -19.43 -10.95 17.47
C ALA A 147 -20.49 -10.01 18.09
N GLY A 148 -20.74 -8.84 17.49
CA GLY A 148 -21.76 -7.88 17.93
C GLY A 148 -21.35 -7.01 19.13
N ARG A 149 -20.09 -7.11 19.59
CA ARG A 149 -19.55 -6.36 20.73
C ARG A 149 -18.89 -5.04 20.32
N GLY A 150 -19.15 -4.55 19.12
CA GLY A 150 -18.82 -3.19 18.75
C GLY A 150 -19.67 -2.16 19.52
N VAL A 151 -19.18 -0.93 19.64
CA VAL A 151 -19.89 0.12 20.39
C VAL A 151 -21.25 0.40 19.76
N ASN A 152 -22.32 0.18 20.53
CA ASN A 152 -23.71 0.27 20.05
C ASN A 152 -23.99 -0.58 18.78
N GLY A 153 -23.29 -1.72 18.63
CA GLY A 153 -23.39 -2.59 17.45
C GLY A 153 -22.74 -2.03 16.18
N GLN A 154 -21.94 -0.96 16.29
CA GLN A 154 -21.20 -0.38 15.16
C GLN A 154 -19.83 -1.03 14.97
N ASP A 155 -19.15 -0.69 13.88
CA ASP A 155 -17.89 -1.27 13.41
C ASP A 155 -16.63 -0.67 14.10
N PHE A 156 -16.73 -0.33 15.38
CA PHE A 156 -15.64 0.28 16.14
C PHE A 156 -15.64 -0.09 17.62
N VAL A 157 -14.49 0.14 18.26
CA VAL A 157 -14.26 -0.03 19.71
C VAL A 157 -13.65 1.25 20.30
N HIS A 158 -13.42 1.29 21.60
CA HIS A 158 -12.83 2.45 22.25
C HIS A 158 -11.36 2.25 22.61
N LEU A 159 -10.58 3.33 22.48
CA LEU A 159 -9.30 3.51 23.15
C LEU A 159 -9.54 4.37 24.41
N ASP A 160 -9.21 3.83 25.58
CA ASP A 160 -9.26 4.52 26.87
C ASP A 160 -7.86 4.95 27.28
N VAL A 161 -7.67 6.26 27.42
CA VAL A 161 -6.42 6.89 27.89
C VAL A 161 -6.66 7.85 29.06
N ARG A 162 -7.87 7.84 29.62
CA ARG A 162 -8.28 8.80 30.66
C ARG A 162 -7.41 8.66 31.92
N HIS A 163 -7.02 7.43 32.25
CA HIS A 163 -6.17 7.10 33.40
C HIS A 163 -4.71 7.52 33.24
N LEU A 164 -4.25 7.86 32.03
CA LEU A 164 -2.87 8.33 31.82
C LEU A 164 -2.62 9.70 32.45
N GLY A 165 -3.69 10.49 32.60
CA GLY A 165 -3.63 11.81 33.20
C GLY A 165 -2.98 12.87 32.30
N ARG A 166 -3.12 14.12 32.74
CA ARG A 166 -2.77 15.31 31.94
C ARG A 166 -1.29 15.39 31.61
N GLU A 167 -0.40 15.03 32.53
CA GLU A 167 1.05 15.12 32.32
C GLU A 167 1.49 14.24 31.13
N ILE A 168 0.99 13.01 31.03
CA ILE A 168 1.35 12.10 29.94
C ILE A 168 0.77 12.61 28.62
N LEU A 169 -0.51 12.97 28.59
CA LEU A 169 -1.17 13.42 27.35
C LEU A 169 -0.55 14.71 26.82
N ASP A 170 -0.29 15.71 27.67
CA ASP A 170 0.20 17.01 27.22
C ASP A 170 1.72 17.00 26.94
N ARG A 171 2.51 16.14 27.62
CA ARG A 171 3.97 16.10 27.42
C ARG A 171 4.42 15.05 26.40
N LYS A 172 3.84 13.85 26.42
CA LYS A 172 4.31 12.72 25.60
C LYS A 172 3.44 12.47 24.38
N LEU A 173 2.15 12.80 24.44
CA LEU A 173 1.19 12.54 23.38
C LEU A 173 0.44 13.82 22.90
N PRO A 174 1.08 15.01 22.83
CA PRO A 174 0.38 16.27 22.60
C PRO A 174 -0.35 16.28 21.25
N ASP A 175 0.29 15.75 20.20
CA ASP A 175 -0.29 15.69 18.86
C ASP A 175 -1.53 14.78 18.82
N MET A 176 -1.48 13.65 19.51
CA MET A 176 -2.61 12.71 19.56
C MET A 176 -3.80 13.33 20.30
N ALA A 177 -3.54 13.96 21.45
CA ALA A 177 -4.56 14.67 22.19
C ALA A 177 -5.15 15.84 21.37
N GLY A 178 -4.29 16.54 20.61
CA GLY A 178 -4.70 17.56 19.65
C GLY A 178 -5.64 17.00 18.57
N PHE A 179 -5.27 15.90 17.91
CA PHE A 179 -6.10 15.28 16.87
C PHE A 179 -7.47 14.84 17.39
N ILE A 180 -7.52 14.21 18.57
CA ILE A 180 -8.77 13.79 19.19
C ILE A 180 -9.69 15.01 19.43
N ARG A 181 -9.15 16.09 20.00
CA ARG A 181 -9.90 17.33 20.24
C ARG A 181 -10.34 17.99 18.94
N THR A 182 -9.47 18.08 17.95
CA THR A 182 -9.75 18.78 16.67
C THR A 182 -10.75 18.03 15.81
N TYR A 183 -10.60 16.71 15.65
CA TYR A 183 -11.39 15.95 14.67
C TYR A 183 -12.63 15.27 15.26
N PHE A 184 -12.64 14.95 16.56
CA PHE A 184 -13.82 14.39 17.22
C PHE A 184 -14.49 15.35 18.21
N GLY A 185 -13.85 16.46 18.59
CA GLY A 185 -14.39 17.33 19.62
C GLY A 185 -14.42 16.69 21.01
N LEU A 186 -13.64 15.62 21.21
CA LEU A 186 -13.58 14.86 22.47
C LEU A 186 -12.39 15.30 23.32
N GLU A 187 -12.54 15.26 24.64
CA GLU A 187 -11.45 15.45 25.59
C GLU A 187 -10.91 14.08 26.04
N PRO A 188 -9.70 13.67 25.63
CA PRO A 188 -9.16 12.34 25.95
C PRO A 188 -8.94 12.11 27.46
N LEU A 189 -8.96 13.15 28.29
CA LEU A 189 -8.93 13.00 29.75
C LEU A 189 -10.26 12.52 30.36
N THR A 190 -11.38 12.72 29.68
CA THR A 190 -12.72 12.40 30.21
C THR A 190 -13.49 11.43 29.33
N ASP A 191 -13.20 11.42 28.03
CA ASP A 191 -13.99 10.74 27.02
C ASP A 191 -13.24 9.52 26.46
N LEU A 192 -14.01 8.51 26.06
CA LEU A 192 -13.48 7.35 25.33
C LEU A 192 -13.30 7.70 23.86
N VAL A 193 -12.23 7.23 23.24
CA VAL A 193 -11.87 7.61 21.86
C VAL A 193 -12.31 6.52 20.88
N PRO A 194 -13.22 6.81 19.92
CA PRO A 194 -13.64 5.84 18.91
C PRO A 194 -12.52 5.46 17.95
N ILE A 195 -12.21 4.17 17.86
CA ILE A 195 -11.16 3.64 16.98
C ILE A 195 -11.61 2.42 16.18
N GLN A 196 -10.98 2.22 15.03
CA GLN A 196 -11.13 1.02 14.22
C GLN A 196 -9.80 0.61 13.58
N PRO A 197 -9.65 -0.66 13.16
CA PRO A 197 -8.56 -1.08 12.28
C PRO A 197 -8.59 -0.28 10.97
N THR A 198 -7.44 0.26 10.60
CA THR A 198 -7.30 1.16 9.46
C THR A 198 -6.12 0.75 8.61
N ALA A 199 -6.31 0.66 7.29
CA ALA A 199 -5.24 0.37 6.35
C ALA A 199 -4.10 1.40 6.51
N HIS A 200 -2.87 0.93 6.69
CA HIS A 200 -1.76 1.79 7.12
C HIS A 200 -0.52 1.69 6.25
N TYR A 201 -0.06 0.48 5.89
CA TYR A 201 1.23 0.30 5.24
C TYR A 201 1.24 -0.91 4.31
N ALA A 202 1.82 -0.75 3.12
CA ALA A 202 2.07 -1.85 2.18
C ALA A 202 3.41 -2.52 2.50
N MET A 203 3.41 -3.82 2.82
CA MET A 203 4.67 -4.58 2.94
C MET A 203 5.17 -5.07 1.59
N GLY A 204 4.24 -5.38 0.69
CA GLY A 204 4.53 -5.72 -0.71
C GLY A 204 4.77 -4.48 -1.57
N GLY A 205 5.35 -4.69 -2.75
CA GLY A 205 5.73 -3.63 -3.68
C GLY A 205 6.63 -4.14 -4.82
N ILE A 206 7.47 -3.27 -5.36
CA ILE A 206 8.43 -3.61 -6.42
C ILE A 206 9.58 -4.42 -5.82
N PRO A 207 9.81 -5.68 -6.23
CA PRO A 207 10.84 -6.53 -5.66
C PRO A 207 12.23 -5.97 -5.92
N THR A 208 13.08 -5.97 -4.90
CA THR A 208 14.46 -5.47 -5.01
C THR A 208 15.46 -6.38 -4.31
N ASP A 209 16.73 -6.29 -4.70
CA ASP A 209 17.84 -6.74 -3.87
C ASP A 209 18.10 -5.77 -2.70
N VAL A 210 19.05 -6.09 -1.82
CA VAL A 210 19.42 -5.23 -0.67
C VAL A 210 20.02 -3.89 -1.08
N ASP A 211 20.44 -3.73 -2.33
CA ASP A 211 20.98 -2.49 -2.89
C ASP A 211 19.91 -1.68 -3.62
N GLY A 212 18.64 -2.10 -3.56
CA GLY A 212 17.52 -1.43 -4.20
C GLY A 212 17.41 -1.66 -5.70
N ARG A 213 18.16 -2.60 -6.29
CA ARG A 213 18.06 -2.95 -7.71
C ARG A 213 16.82 -3.80 -7.94
N VAL A 214 15.99 -3.43 -8.91
CA VAL A 214 14.70 -4.12 -9.15
C VAL A 214 14.91 -5.50 -9.77
N LEU A 215 14.12 -6.47 -9.32
CA LEU A 215 14.14 -7.84 -9.84
C LEU A 215 13.09 -8.02 -10.94
N ALA A 216 13.49 -8.66 -12.04
CA ALA A 216 12.62 -9.00 -13.17
C ALA A 216 11.85 -10.31 -12.95
N ASP A 217 12.35 -11.20 -12.10
CA ASP A 217 11.79 -12.53 -11.88
C ASP A 217 12.18 -13.13 -10.52
N ALA A 218 11.63 -14.31 -10.21
CA ALA A 218 11.91 -15.08 -9.00
C ALA A 218 13.33 -15.66 -8.95
N GLY A 219 14.05 -15.70 -10.07
CA GLY A 219 15.45 -16.13 -10.16
C GLY A 219 16.44 -15.03 -9.73
N GLY A 220 15.97 -13.80 -9.52
CA GLY A 220 16.80 -12.68 -9.12
C GLY A 220 17.48 -11.97 -10.29
N THR A 221 17.01 -12.18 -11.53
CA THR A 221 17.47 -11.38 -12.67
C THR A 221 17.15 -9.90 -12.43
N LEU A 222 18.08 -9.00 -12.74
CA LEU A 222 17.90 -7.57 -12.51
C LEU A 222 17.22 -6.88 -13.71
N VAL A 223 16.35 -5.91 -13.43
CA VAL A 223 15.90 -4.94 -14.42
C VAL A 223 16.95 -3.84 -14.52
N GLU A 224 17.68 -3.80 -15.63
CA GLU A 224 18.76 -2.83 -15.79
C GLU A 224 18.26 -1.38 -15.73
N GLY A 225 19.02 -0.53 -15.02
CA GLY A 225 18.72 0.88 -14.90
C GLY A 225 17.53 1.19 -13.98
N PHE A 226 16.94 0.21 -13.30
CA PHE A 226 15.78 0.42 -12.45
C PHE A 226 16.00 0.03 -10.99
N TYR A 227 15.60 0.95 -10.12
CA TYR A 227 15.79 0.87 -8.68
C TYR A 227 14.49 1.24 -7.97
N ALA A 228 14.29 0.71 -6.76
CA ALA A 228 13.18 1.12 -5.90
C ALA A 228 13.63 1.18 -4.44
N ALA A 229 13.06 2.10 -3.66
CA ALA A 229 13.30 2.23 -2.23
C ALA A 229 12.06 2.74 -1.48
N GLY A 230 12.04 2.51 -0.17
CA GLY A 230 10.92 2.88 0.69
C GLY A 230 9.68 2.02 0.45
N GLU A 231 8.50 2.52 0.81
CA GLU A 231 7.26 1.72 0.84
C GLU A 231 6.82 1.18 -0.53
N CYS A 232 7.26 1.78 -1.65
CA CYS A 232 6.96 1.23 -2.97
C CYS A 232 7.81 -0.02 -3.30
N ALA A 233 8.87 -0.29 -2.54
CA ALA A 233 9.80 -1.38 -2.76
C ALA A 233 9.55 -2.54 -1.79
N CYS A 234 9.78 -3.74 -2.28
CA CYS A 234 9.86 -4.96 -1.49
C CYS A 234 11.30 -5.48 -1.56
N VAL A 235 12.17 -4.94 -0.69
CA VAL A 235 13.42 -5.64 -0.29
C VAL A 235 13.05 -6.87 0.57
N SER A 236 11.87 -6.78 1.18
CA SER A 236 11.21 -7.67 2.15
C SER A 236 11.82 -7.72 3.55
N VAL A 237 12.39 -6.60 4.03
CA VAL A 237 12.78 -6.46 5.46
C VAL A 237 11.59 -6.46 6.43
N HIS A 238 10.37 -6.30 5.91
CA HIS A 238 9.14 -6.30 6.69
C HIS A 238 8.36 -7.62 6.60
N GLY A 239 8.66 -8.45 5.60
CA GLY A 239 7.94 -9.70 5.31
C GLY A 239 6.42 -9.55 5.42
N ALA A 240 5.78 -10.50 6.09
CA ALA A 240 4.33 -10.50 6.25
C ALA A 240 3.78 -9.48 7.28
N ASN A 241 4.63 -8.78 8.03
CA ASN A 241 4.20 -7.84 9.07
C ASN A 241 5.32 -6.89 9.52
N ARG A 242 5.16 -5.60 9.20
CA ARG A 242 6.11 -4.56 9.61
C ARG A 242 6.04 -4.26 11.11
N LEU A 243 7.19 -4.14 11.77
CA LEU A 243 7.27 -3.55 13.12
C LEU A 243 7.15 -2.02 13.09
N GLY A 244 6.53 -1.44 14.12
CA GLY A 244 6.51 0.02 14.31
C GLY A 244 7.91 0.63 14.22
N THR A 245 8.00 1.91 13.82
CA THR A 245 9.24 2.69 13.60
C THR A 245 10.20 2.21 12.48
N ASN A 246 10.12 0.96 12.01
CA ASN A 246 11.04 0.46 10.98
C ASN A 246 10.89 1.08 9.59
N SER A 247 9.72 1.63 9.22
CA SER A 247 9.53 2.25 7.89
C SER A 247 10.41 3.49 7.68
N LEU A 248 10.58 4.32 8.72
CA LEU A 248 11.47 5.50 8.64
C LEU A 248 12.94 5.10 8.57
N LEU A 249 13.31 3.99 9.19
CA LEU A 249 14.66 3.43 9.07
C LEU A 249 14.90 2.91 7.64
N ASP A 250 13.94 2.17 7.09
CA ASP A 250 13.95 1.63 5.73
C ASP A 250 14.21 2.72 4.68
N ILE A 251 13.41 3.78 4.66
CA ILE A 251 13.55 4.85 3.64
C ILE A 251 14.95 5.49 3.65
N LEU A 252 15.57 5.65 4.82
CA LEU A 252 16.90 6.25 4.95
C LEU A 252 17.99 5.26 4.54
N VAL A 253 17.88 4.00 4.96
CA VAL A 253 18.88 2.96 4.67
C VAL A 253 18.86 2.60 3.20
N PHE A 254 17.70 2.20 2.66
CA PHE A 254 17.62 1.69 1.29
C PHE A 254 17.65 2.80 0.25
N GLY A 255 17.16 4.01 0.57
CA GLY A 255 17.39 5.19 -0.26
C GLY A 255 18.90 5.49 -0.42
N ARG A 256 19.67 5.41 0.68
CA ARG A 256 21.13 5.59 0.63
C ARG A 256 21.82 4.45 -0.13
N ARG A 257 21.44 3.19 0.10
CA ARG A 257 22.04 2.03 -0.59
C ARG A 257 21.79 2.09 -2.09
N ALA A 258 20.56 2.38 -2.51
CA ALA A 258 20.23 2.55 -3.91
C ALA A 258 21.01 3.71 -4.55
N GLY A 259 21.16 4.85 -3.88
CA GLY A 259 22.00 5.95 -4.36
C GLY A 259 23.47 5.56 -4.57
N MET A 260 24.04 4.74 -3.67
CA MET A 260 25.40 4.20 -3.84
C MET A 260 25.46 3.24 -5.05
N ALA A 261 24.52 2.32 -5.16
CA ALA A 261 24.46 1.34 -6.24
C ALA A 261 24.26 2.00 -7.62
N ILE A 262 23.46 3.06 -7.69
CA ILE A 262 23.29 3.90 -8.89
C ILE A 262 24.63 4.55 -9.25
N THR A 263 25.30 5.17 -8.28
CA THR A 263 26.59 5.85 -8.52
C THR A 263 27.63 4.92 -9.16
N ASP A 264 27.70 3.67 -8.69
CA ASP A 264 28.60 2.68 -9.26
C ASP A 264 28.17 2.24 -10.66
N ALA A 265 26.87 1.99 -10.87
CA ALA A 265 26.33 1.58 -12.16
C ALA A 265 26.45 2.67 -13.25
N LEU A 266 26.44 3.95 -12.88
CA LEU A 266 26.56 5.07 -13.81
C LEU A 266 27.92 5.14 -14.52
N ARG A 267 28.97 4.50 -13.98
CA ARG A 267 30.31 4.52 -14.59
C ARG A 267 30.34 3.90 -15.98
N ASP A 268 29.56 2.84 -16.18
CA ASP A 268 29.52 2.04 -17.40
C ASP A 268 28.14 2.06 -18.06
N ALA A 269 27.23 2.93 -17.61
CA ALA A 269 25.86 2.97 -18.10
C ALA A 269 25.79 3.49 -19.55
N PRO A 270 25.07 2.80 -20.46
CA PRO A 270 24.83 3.32 -21.80
C PRO A 270 23.98 4.60 -21.75
N PRO A 271 24.09 5.47 -22.77
CA PRO A 271 23.20 6.62 -22.89
C PRO A 271 21.72 6.20 -22.90
N PRO A 272 20.83 6.91 -22.19
CA PRO A 272 19.40 6.60 -22.23
C PRO A 272 18.81 6.88 -23.61
N ALA A 273 17.83 6.08 -24.02
CA ALA A 273 17.12 6.23 -25.28
C ALA A 273 15.61 6.50 -25.05
N ARG A 274 14.97 7.12 -26.05
CA ARG A 274 13.53 7.37 -26.04
C ARG A 274 12.75 6.09 -26.32
N ASP A 275 11.62 5.94 -25.64
CA ASP A 275 10.62 4.93 -25.94
C ASP A 275 9.43 5.63 -26.63
N LEU A 276 9.51 5.75 -27.96
CA LEU A 276 8.50 6.46 -28.76
C LEU A 276 7.13 5.79 -28.70
N GLU A 277 7.08 4.48 -28.45
CA GLU A 277 5.83 3.75 -28.31
C GLU A 277 5.13 4.13 -27.00
N ALA A 278 5.87 4.22 -25.88
CA ALA A 278 5.35 4.73 -24.61
C ALA A 278 4.78 6.13 -24.74
N GLU A 279 5.54 7.03 -25.37
CA GLU A 279 5.15 8.42 -25.55
C GLU A 279 3.87 8.55 -26.40
N ALA A 280 3.77 7.80 -27.51
CA ALA A 280 2.58 7.76 -28.33
C ALA A 280 1.37 7.18 -27.58
N ARG A 281 1.57 6.10 -26.81
CA ARG A 281 0.51 5.45 -26.03
C ARG A 281 -0.05 6.38 -24.95
N ALA A 282 0.81 7.08 -24.23
CA ALA A 282 0.39 8.03 -23.20
C ALA A 282 -0.32 9.24 -23.81
N THR A 283 0.21 9.80 -24.91
CA THR A 283 -0.43 10.91 -25.62
C THR A 283 -1.84 10.55 -26.07
N ALA A 284 -2.01 9.38 -26.70
CA ALA A 284 -3.31 8.89 -27.13
C ALA A 284 -4.24 8.60 -25.94
N GLY A 285 -3.73 8.01 -24.85
CA GLY A 285 -4.48 7.73 -23.63
C GLY A 285 -5.05 8.99 -22.98
N LEU A 286 -4.22 10.03 -22.83
CA LEU A 286 -4.65 11.32 -22.28
C LEU A 286 -5.68 12.00 -23.18
N ALA A 287 -5.46 12.03 -24.49
CA ALA A 287 -6.41 12.60 -25.45
C ALA A 287 -7.77 11.88 -25.39
N ASN A 288 -7.77 10.55 -25.26
CA ASN A 288 -9.00 9.77 -25.12
C ASN A 288 -9.74 10.05 -23.82
N LEU A 289 -9.05 10.15 -22.68
CA LEU A 289 -9.66 10.51 -21.40
C LEU A 289 -10.28 11.90 -21.46
N LEU A 290 -9.53 12.89 -21.97
CA LEU A 290 -10.01 14.28 -22.09
C LEU A 290 -11.16 14.42 -23.10
N ALA A 291 -11.25 13.56 -24.11
CA ALA A 291 -12.38 13.56 -25.04
C ALA A 291 -13.62 12.82 -24.51
N SER A 292 -13.51 12.13 -23.36
CA SER A 292 -14.57 11.24 -22.89
C SER A 292 -15.68 11.96 -22.13
N THR A 293 -16.89 11.94 -22.70
CA THR A 293 -18.08 12.65 -22.21
C THR A 293 -19.20 11.73 -21.71
N ARG A 294 -19.01 10.41 -21.79
CA ARG A 294 -20.03 9.40 -21.46
C ARG A 294 -19.45 8.32 -20.56
N GLY A 295 -20.33 7.64 -19.83
CA GLY A 295 -19.95 6.62 -18.86
C GLY A 295 -19.92 7.16 -17.43
N GLU A 296 -19.04 6.61 -16.62
CA GLU A 296 -19.04 6.79 -15.17
C GLU A 296 -17.90 7.69 -14.68
N ARG A 297 -18.10 8.40 -13.57
CA ARG A 297 -17.08 9.29 -13.01
C ARG A 297 -15.98 8.48 -12.31
N PRO A 298 -14.69 8.84 -12.43
CA PRO A 298 -13.60 8.17 -11.72
C PRO A 298 -13.84 8.05 -10.22
N ALA A 299 -14.35 9.12 -9.59
CA ALA A 299 -14.66 9.15 -8.16
C ALA A 299 -15.68 8.07 -7.73
N THR A 300 -16.66 7.74 -8.57
CA THR A 300 -17.66 6.70 -8.29
C THR A 300 -17.02 5.32 -8.27
N LEU A 301 -16.24 4.97 -9.31
CA LEU A 301 -15.55 3.68 -9.35
C LEU A 301 -14.48 3.57 -8.25
N ARG A 302 -13.81 4.68 -7.91
CA ARG A 302 -12.85 4.71 -6.79
C ARG A 302 -13.55 4.41 -5.47
N ALA A 303 -14.75 4.94 -5.23
CA ALA A 303 -15.52 4.62 -4.03
C ALA A 303 -15.95 3.15 -4.00
N ASP A 304 -16.43 2.60 -5.12
CA ASP A 304 -16.81 1.19 -5.26
C ASP A 304 -15.61 0.27 -4.99
N LEU A 305 -14.44 0.56 -5.57
CA LEU A 305 -13.20 -0.18 -5.35
C LEU A 305 -12.81 -0.20 -3.88
N ARG A 306 -12.85 0.97 -3.24
CA ARG A 306 -12.45 1.14 -1.84
C ARG A 306 -13.34 0.38 -0.87
N GLU A 307 -14.65 0.34 -1.13
CA GLU A 307 -15.59 -0.46 -0.35
C GLU A 307 -15.36 -1.95 -0.58
N LEU A 308 -15.23 -2.38 -1.83
CA LEU A 308 -14.98 -3.77 -2.21
C LEU A 308 -13.73 -4.32 -1.53
N MET A 309 -12.62 -3.59 -1.63
CA MET A 309 -11.33 -4.01 -1.08
C MET A 309 -11.35 -4.05 0.44
N PHE A 310 -12.00 -3.08 1.09
CA PHE A 310 -12.12 -3.06 2.55
C PHE A 310 -12.99 -4.22 3.08
N ARG A 311 -14.06 -4.57 2.36
CA ARG A 311 -14.98 -5.66 2.73
C ARG A 311 -14.36 -7.04 2.50
N ASP A 312 -13.85 -7.28 1.29
CA ASP A 312 -13.56 -8.65 0.81
C ASP A 312 -12.06 -8.98 0.79
N CYS A 313 -11.19 -7.98 0.89
CA CYS A 313 -9.73 -8.14 0.93
C CYS A 313 -9.09 -7.32 2.08
N GLY A 314 -9.82 -7.15 3.19
CA GLY A 314 -9.40 -6.40 4.36
C GLY A 314 -8.55 -7.19 5.36
N VAL A 315 -8.81 -6.97 6.65
CA VAL A 315 -8.11 -7.63 7.79
C VAL A 315 -8.30 -9.14 7.76
N TYR A 316 -9.55 -9.59 7.62
CA TYR A 316 -9.90 -11.00 7.46
C TYR A 316 -10.33 -11.25 6.03
N ARG A 317 -10.03 -12.46 5.57
CA ARG A 317 -10.27 -12.90 4.21
C ARG A 317 -10.82 -14.31 4.25
N SER A 318 -11.71 -14.61 3.32
CA SER A 318 -12.22 -15.96 3.09
C SER A 318 -12.12 -16.28 1.61
N ALA A 319 -12.07 -17.57 1.24
CA ALA A 319 -12.13 -17.96 -0.17
C ALA A 319 -13.29 -17.29 -0.92
N ALA A 320 -14.49 -17.28 -0.33
CA ALA A 320 -15.67 -16.66 -0.96
C ALA A 320 -15.50 -15.14 -1.13
N GLY A 321 -15.00 -14.45 -0.11
CA GLY A 321 -14.71 -13.01 -0.17
C GLY A 321 -13.68 -12.70 -1.26
N LEU A 322 -12.58 -13.44 -1.33
CA LEU A 322 -11.52 -13.19 -2.32
C LEU A 322 -11.96 -13.46 -3.76
N VAL A 323 -12.79 -14.49 -3.99
CA VAL A 323 -13.41 -14.72 -5.30
C VAL A 323 -14.34 -13.57 -5.69
N ALA A 324 -15.12 -13.05 -4.73
CA ALA A 324 -15.98 -11.89 -4.94
C ALA A 324 -15.17 -10.62 -5.23
N ALA A 325 -14.10 -10.37 -4.46
CA ALA A 325 -13.17 -9.26 -4.68
C ALA A 325 -12.57 -9.32 -6.08
N ARG A 326 -12.10 -10.48 -6.52
CA ARG A 326 -11.48 -10.65 -7.84
C ARG A 326 -12.45 -10.33 -8.96
N SER A 327 -13.66 -10.88 -8.85
CA SER A 327 -14.74 -10.64 -9.81
C SER A 327 -15.16 -9.17 -9.82
N GLY A 328 -15.23 -8.54 -8.65
CA GLY A 328 -15.57 -7.13 -8.49
C GLY A 328 -14.51 -6.20 -9.08
N VAL A 329 -13.21 -6.44 -8.82
CA VAL A 329 -12.10 -5.68 -9.40
C VAL A 329 -12.08 -5.80 -10.92
N ALA A 330 -12.30 -7.01 -11.45
CA ALA A 330 -12.41 -7.23 -12.90
C ALA A 330 -13.61 -6.45 -13.51
N GLY A 331 -14.76 -6.45 -12.84
CA GLY A 331 -15.94 -5.69 -13.25
C GLY A 331 -15.72 -4.18 -13.23
N LEU A 332 -15.03 -3.67 -12.19
CA LEU A 332 -14.65 -2.26 -12.10
C LEU A 332 -13.67 -1.87 -13.21
N ARG A 333 -12.72 -2.74 -13.55
CA ARG A 333 -11.78 -2.52 -14.66
C ARG A 333 -12.50 -2.44 -16.01
N GLU A 334 -13.53 -3.26 -16.23
CA GLU A 334 -14.35 -3.17 -17.45
C GLU A 334 -15.12 -1.84 -17.50
N ARG A 335 -15.78 -1.46 -16.40
CA ARG A 335 -16.49 -0.18 -16.26
C ARG A 335 -15.54 1.01 -16.48
N ALA A 336 -14.31 0.93 -15.99
CA ALA A 336 -13.28 1.97 -16.14
C ALA A 336 -12.79 2.16 -17.59
N ARG A 337 -13.16 1.30 -18.54
CA ARG A 337 -12.91 1.56 -19.97
C ARG A 337 -13.82 2.66 -20.54
N ASN A 338 -14.91 2.97 -19.85
CA ASN A 338 -15.88 3.98 -20.24
C ASN A 338 -16.05 5.00 -19.09
N LEU A 339 -14.99 5.74 -18.81
CA LEU A 339 -14.99 6.84 -17.85
C LEU A 339 -15.51 8.11 -18.49
N ARG A 340 -16.24 8.93 -17.74
CA ARG A 340 -16.60 10.30 -18.11
C ARG A 340 -15.78 11.26 -17.26
N LEU A 341 -15.13 12.22 -17.92
CA LEU A 341 -14.57 13.40 -17.28
C LEU A 341 -15.54 14.58 -17.49
N ASP A 342 -15.69 15.40 -16.46
CA ASP A 342 -16.40 16.68 -16.47
C ASP A 342 -15.47 17.84 -16.82
N ASP A 343 -14.20 17.77 -16.41
CA ASP A 343 -13.17 18.74 -16.78
C ASP A 343 -12.38 18.23 -17.99
N HIS A 344 -12.43 19.00 -19.08
CA HIS A 344 -11.75 18.72 -20.35
C HIS A 344 -10.52 19.65 -20.57
N GLY A 345 -10.19 20.48 -19.58
CA GLY A 345 -8.99 21.33 -19.60
C GLY A 345 -7.71 20.53 -19.33
N SER A 346 -6.54 21.16 -19.53
CA SER A 346 -5.24 20.50 -19.31
C SER A 346 -4.50 20.97 -18.06
N ARG A 347 -4.90 22.11 -17.48
CA ARG A 347 -4.18 22.76 -16.38
C ARG A 347 -4.82 22.42 -15.04
N TYR A 348 -4.06 21.81 -14.14
CA TYR A 348 -4.51 21.35 -12.82
C TYR A 348 -5.84 20.58 -12.90
N ASN A 349 -5.99 19.76 -13.94
CA ASN A 349 -7.20 18.97 -14.14
C ASN A 349 -7.18 17.78 -13.18
N THR A 350 -7.83 17.95 -12.03
CA THR A 350 -7.92 16.91 -11.00
C THR A 350 -8.81 15.74 -11.41
N ASP A 351 -9.73 15.91 -12.36
CA ASP A 351 -10.57 14.83 -12.87
C ASP A 351 -9.75 13.86 -13.75
N LEU A 352 -8.82 14.41 -14.54
CA LEU A 352 -7.81 13.63 -15.26
C LEU A 352 -6.89 12.89 -14.29
N THR A 353 -6.36 13.56 -13.27
CA THR A 353 -5.52 12.92 -12.25
C THR A 353 -6.26 11.81 -11.52
N ASP A 354 -7.51 12.03 -11.09
CA ASP A 354 -8.35 11.01 -10.45
C ASP A 354 -8.58 9.79 -11.38
N ALA A 355 -8.72 10.01 -12.70
CA ALA A 355 -8.88 8.93 -13.68
C ALA A 355 -7.60 8.10 -13.85
N LEU A 356 -6.43 8.75 -13.88
CA LEU A 356 -5.13 8.09 -13.97
C LEU A 356 -4.86 7.26 -12.71
N GLU A 357 -5.06 7.86 -11.53
CA GLU A 357 -4.89 7.23 -10.23
C GLU A 357 -5.85 6.06 -10.01
N LEU A 358 -7.09 6.15 -10.46
CA LEU A 358 -8.02 5.02 -10.46
C LEU A 358 -7.45 3.81 -11.22
N GLY A 359 -6.81 4.05 -12.37
CA GLY A 359 -6.14 3.00 -13.13
C GLY A 359 -5.02 2.33 -12.32
N PHE A 360 -4.20 3.11 -11.62
CA PHE A 360 -3.12 2.57 -10.78
C PHE A 360 -3.65 1.78 -9.57
N LEU A 361 -4.70 2.29 -8.92
CA LEU A 361 -5.37 1.60 -7.82
C LEU A 361 -5.97 0.26 -8.26
N LEU A 362 -6.61 0.20 -9.44
CA LEU A 362 -7.15 -1.05 -9.99
C LEU A 362 -6.05 -2.07 -10.27
N ASP A 363 -4.87 -1.63 -10.71
CA ASP A 363 -3.71 -2.50 -10.94
C ASP A 363 -3.17 -3.08 -9.62
N CYS A 364 -3.00 -2.24 -8.60
CA CYS A 364 -2.57 -2.69 -7.27
C CYS A 364 -3.60 -3.64 -6.64
N ALA A 365 -4.90 -3.33 -6.76
CA ALA A 365 -5.99 -4.17 -6.26
C ALA A 365 -6.03 -5.54 -6.94
N GLU A 366 -5.86 -5.60 -8.27
CA GLU A 366 -5.85 -6.86 -9.01
C GLU A 366 -4.69 -7.75 -8.56
N ALA A 367 -3.48 -7.20 -8.48
CA ALA A 367 -2.30 -7.93 -8.02
C ALA A 367 -2.46 -8.42 -6.58
N MET A 368 -2.97 -7.58 -5.68
CA MET A 368 -3.23 -7.93 -4.29
C MET A 368 -4.25 -9.06 -4.15
N VAL A 369 -5.41 -8.94 -4.80
CA VAL A 369 -6.49 -9.92 -4.65
C VAL A 369 -6.10 -11.27 -5.22
N ILE A 370 -5.45 -11.31 -6.39
CA ILE A 370 -4.99 -12.56 -7.00
C ILE A 370 -3.94 -13.24 -6.12
N SER A 371 -3.00 -12.47 -5.55
CA SER A 371 -1.99 -12.99 -4.63
C SER A 371 -2.62 -13.52 -3.34
N ALA A 372 -3.60 -12.79 -2.78
CA ALA A 372 -4.32 -13.17 -1.57
C ALA A 372 -5.21 -14.42 -1.78
N GLU A 373 -5.87 -14.53 -2.93
CA GLU A 373 -6.70 -15.69 -3.30
C GLU A 373 -5.84 -16.96 -3.36
N ALA A 374 -4.69 -16.86 -4.02
CA ALA A 374 -3.77 -17.98 -4.21
C ALA A 374 -3.15 -18.46 -2.89
N ARG A 375 -2.79 -17.54 -1.98
CA ARG A 375 -2.17 -17.88 -0.69
C ARG A 375 -3.17 -18.51 0.26
N THR A 376 -3.03 -19.82 0.49
CA THR A 376 -3.91 -20.65 1.31
C THR A 376 -3.29 -20.95 2.69
N GLU A 377 -2.89 -19.90 3.39
CA GLU A 377 -2.39 -19.94 4.77
C GLU A 377 -2.75 -18.63 5.50
N SER A 378 -2.44 -18.55 6.79
CA SER A 378 -2.43 -17.29 7.54
C SER A 378 -1.03 -16.96 8.04
N ARG A 379 -0.52 -15.79 7.64
CA ARG A 379 0.82 -15.30 8.01
C ARG A 379 0.81 -13.79 8.19
N GLY A 380 1.19 -13.33 9.38
CA GLY A 380 1.29 -11.90 9.68
C GLY A 380 -0.01 -11.15 9.43
N ALA A 381 0.01 -10.18 8.52
CA ALA A 381 -1.16 -9.36 8.16
C ALA A 381 -2.12 -10.03 7.15
N HIS A 382 -1.76 -11.18 6.58
CA HIS A 382 -2.66 -12.00 5.77
C HIS A 382 -3.32 -13.05 6.66
N ALA A 383 -4.63 -12.90 6.92
CA ALA A 383 -5.40 -13.84 7.72
C ALA A 383 -6.57 -14.41 6.90
N ARG A 384 -6.52 -15.72 6.66
CA ARG A 384 -7.53 -16.51 5.97
C ARG A 384 -8.35 -17.28 6.99
N GLU A 385 -9.65 -17.00 7.08
CA GLU A 385 -10.55 -17.72 8.00
C GLU A 385 -10.67 -19.20 7.64
N ASP A 386 -10.57 -19.51 6.34
CA ASP A 386 -10.59 -20.87 5.78
C ASP A 386 -9.23 -21.58 5.83
N PHE A 387 -8.15 -20.85 6.13
CA PHE A 387 -6.79 -21.37 6.32
C PHE A 387 -6.11 -20.64 7.49
N PRO A 388 -6.54 -20.89 8.75
CA PRO A 388 -6.16 -20.07 9.90
C PRO A 388 -4.72 -20.25 10.37
N ASP A 389 -4.08 -21.34 9.94
CA ASP A 389 -2.73 -21.71 10.36
C ASP A 389 -1.67 -21.24 9.37
N ARG A 390 -0.46 -21.03 9.89
CA ARG A 390 0.74 -20.75 9.09
C ARG A 390 1.25 -22.05 8.47
N ASP A 391 1.57 -22.04 7.19
CA ASP A 391 2.10 -23.19 6.46
C ASP A 391 3.51 -22.89 5.95
N ASP A 392 4.52 -23.32 6.70
CA ASP A 392 5.91 -23.08 6.35
C ASP A 392 6.42 -24.01 5.24
N ASP A 393 5.82 -25.19 5.07
CA ASP A 393 6.22 -26.15 4.05
C ASP A 393 5.72 -25.72 2.66
N GLY A 394 4.49 -25.22 2.58
CA GLY A 394 3.85 -24.78 1.34
C GLY A 394 4.08 -23.32 0.99
N TRP A 395 4.17 -22.43 1.98
CA TRP A 395 4.01 -20.98 1.76
C TRP A 395 5.13 -20.10 2.32
N MET A 396 6.25 -20.66 2.78
CA MET A 396 7.47 -19.91 3.11
C MET A 396 8.21 -19.40 1.85
N ARG A 397 7.55 -18.51 1.12
CA ARG A 397 7.98 -17.95 -0.16
C ARG A 397 7.28 -16.62 -0.40
N HIS A 398 7.94 -15.74 -1.13
CA HIS A 398 7.37 -14.50 -1.62
C HIS A 398 6.44 -14.79 -2.80
N THR A 399 5.31 -14.11 -2.87
CA THR A 399 4.42 -14.16 -4.04
C THR A 399 4.85 -13.10 -5.03
N MET A 400 5.08 -13.45 -6.30
CA MET A 400 5.42 -12.48 -7.35
C MET A 400 4.33 -12.50 -8.43
N ALA A 401 3.57 -11.40 -8.54
CA ALA A 401 2.51 -11.23 -9.52
C ALA A 401 3.01 -10.42 -10.72
N THR A 402 2.94 -11.01 -11.92
CA THR A 402 3.39 -10.38 -13.17
C THR A 402 2.23 -10.25 -14.15
N ARG A 403 1.98 -9.04 -14.67
CA ARG A 403 1.05 -8.83 -15.77
C ARG A 403 1.67 -9.32 -17.07
N GLN A 404 1.03 -10.28 -17.71
CA GLN A 404 1.43 -10.83 -19.00
C GLN A 404 0.89 -9.95 -20.15
N PRO A 405 1.49 -10.02 -21.36
CA PRO A 405 1.02 -9.25 -22.51
C PRO A 405 -0.45 -9.51 -22.91
N ASN A 406 -0.98 -10.68 -22.58
CA ASN A 406 -2.38 -11.03 -22.80
C ASN A 406 -3.35 -10.46 -21.73
N GLY A 407 -2.83 -9.63 -20.81
CA GLY A 407 -3.58 -9.01 -19.71
C GLY A 407 -3.80 -9.91 -18.50
N LYS A 408 -3.49 -11.21 -18.56
CA LYS A 408 -3.60 -12.13 -17.43
C LYS A 408 -2.46 -11.90 -16.43
N VAL A 409 -2.69 -12.33 -15.19
CA VAL A 409 -1.69 -12.27 -14.12
C VAL A 409 -1.09 -13.65 -13.93
N ALA A 410 0.23 -13.75 -14.03
CA ALA A 410 0.97 -14.96 -13.68
C ALA A 410 1.53 -14.81 -12.26
N LEU A 411 1.38 -15.86 -11.45
CA LEU A 411 2.02 -15.94 -10.15
C LEU A 411 3.26 -16.84 -10.25
N THR A 412 4.37 -16.32 -9.77
CA THR A 412 5.58 -17.09 -9.48
C THR A 412 5.93 -16.93 -8.01
N TYR A 413 6.83 -17.76 -7.51
CA TYR A 413 7.22 -17.72 -6.11
C TYR A 413 8.73 -17.72 -5.97
N LYS A 414 9.23 -16.81 -5.13
CA LYS A 414 10.64 -16.67 -4.81
C LYS A 414 10.88 -17.18 -3.38
N PRO A 415 11.85 -18.07 -3.15
CA PRO A 415 12.12 -18.57 -1.80
C PRO A 415 12.54 -17.43 -0.85
N VAL A 416 12.14 -17.53 0.41
CA VAL A 416 12.63 -16.61 1.45
C VAL A 416 14.09 -16.94 1.76
N THR A 417 14.94 -15.92 1.83
CA THR A 417 16.33 -16.10 2.29
C THR A 417 16.35 -16.32 3.80
N VAL A 418 16.60 -17.55 4.25
CA VAL A 418 16.78 -17.89 5.67
C VAL A 418 18.27 -17.92 6.00
N THR A 419 18.68 -17.13 6.99
CA THR A 419 20.09 -17.02 7.41
C THR A 419 20.27 -17.55 8.84
N GLU A 420 20.14 -16.68 9.84
CA GLU A 420 20.46 -16.96 11.24
C GLU A 420 19.26 -17.52 12.03
N PHE A 421 18.07 -17.00 11.76
CA PHE A 421 16.86 -17.34 12.51
C PHE A 421 15.99 -18.32 11.72
N ALA A 422 15.94 -19.57 12.20
CA ALA A 422 15.01 -20.56 11.68
C ALA A 422 13.55 -20.21 12.03
N PRO A 423 12.57 -20.61 11.21
CA PRO A 423 11.15 -20.42 11.52
C PRO A 423 10.76 -21.04 12.85
N ALA A 424 10.01 -20.30 13.66
CA ALA A 424 9.51 -20.74 14.96
C ALA A 424 8.07 -20.25 15.19
N PRO A 425 7.29 -20.90 16.09
CA PRO A 425 5.99 -20.39 16.52
C PRO A 425 6.11 -18.94 17.01
N ARG A 426 5.24 -18.07 16.48
CA ARG A 426 5.20 -16.64 16.84
C ARG A 426 4.12 -16.44 17.90
N VAL A 427 4.54 -16.31 19.16
CA VAL A 427 3.64 -16.16 20.33
C VAL A 427 3.82 -14.76 20.93
N TYR A 428 2.72 -14.11 21.34
CA TYR A 428 2.67 -12.76 21.91
C TYR A 428 2.22 -12.76 23.36
#